data_AF-A0AAV9EL24-F1
#
_entry.id   AF-A0AAV9EL24-F1
#
_cell.length_a   1.000
_cell.length_b   1.000
_cell.length_c   1.000
_cell.angle_alpha   90.00
_cell.angle_beta   90.00
_cell.angle_gamma   90.00
#
_symmetry.space_group_name_H-M   'P 1'
#
loop_
_entity.id
_entity.type
_entity.pdbx_description
1 polymer ?
#
loop_
_entity_poly.entity_id
_entity_poly.type
_entity_poly.pdbx_seq_one_letter_code
_entity_poly.pdbx_strand_id
1 'polypeptide(L)'
;MFHLPLIKNNNKVSVSLAMDIERALHMPLRKGLARLQARQYISIYEKDEQRNDVLLELAKLDYNRVQRMLQKEVKNISLVHHTCNAFSWCFLMKIWKCL
;
A
#
# COMPACT_ATOMS: atom_id res chain seq x y z
N MET A 1 3.17 17.89 -19.88
CA MET A 1 2.40 16.89 -19.10
C MET A 1 1.08 16.46 -19.78
N PHE A 2 0.84 16.80 -21.06
CA PHE A 2 -0.44 16.56 -21.75
C PHE A 2 -0.40 15.55 -22.91
N HIS A 3 0.73 14.90 -23.20
CA HIS A 3 0.85 13.95 -24.31
C HIS A 3 0.44 12.51 -23.95
N LEU A 4 0.61 12.10 -22.69
CA LEU A 4 0.25 10.75 -22.23
C LEU A 4 -1.22 10.36 -22.51
N PRO A 5 -2.22 11.23 -22.25
CA PRO A 5 -3.62 10.91 -22.55
C PRO A 5 -3.90 10.69 -24.05
N LEU A 6 -3.18 11.41 -24.92
CA LEU A 6 -3.31 11.28 -26.37
C LEU A 6 -2.70 9.96 -26.86
N ILE A 7 -1.59 9.53 -26.25
CA ILE A 7 -0.92 8.27 -26.57
C ILE A 7 -1.82 7.08 -26.20
N LYS A 8 -2.55 7.14 -25.08
CA LYS A 8 -3.48 6.07 -24.66
C LYS A 8 -4.53 5.73 -25.72
N ASN A 9 -5.06 6.73 -26.42
CA ASN A 9 -6.16 6.56 -27.38
C ASN A 9 -5.71 6.09 -28.77
N ASN A 10 -4.42 5.85 -28.99
CA ASN A 10 -3.94 5.31 -30.26
C ASN A 10 -4.07 3.79 -30.30
N ASN A 11 -4.68 3.27 -31.37
CA ASN A 11 -4.87 1.84 -31.64
C ASN A 11 -3.56 1.02 -31.78
N LYS A 12 -2.39 1.66 -31.64
CA LYS A 12 -1.06 1.07 -31.74
C LYS A 12 -0.40 0.77 -30.39
N VAL A 13 -1.05 1.12 -29.27
CA VAL A 13 -0.47 0.94 -27.93
C VAL A 13 -0.79 -0.44 -27.39
N SER A 14 0.22 -1.16 -26.88
CA SER A 14 0.01 -2.45 -26.24
C SER A 14 -0.82 -2.30 -24.96
N VAL A 15 -1.61 -3.32 -24.62
CA VAL A 15 -2.47 -3.29 -23.42
C VAL A 15 -1.66 -2.98 -22.15
N SER A 16 -0.45 -3.56 -22.03
CA SER A 16 0.47 -3.27 -20.92
C SER A 16 0.84 -1.79 -20.83
N LEU A 17 1.21 -1.17 -21.96
CA LEU A 17 1.60 0.22 -22.01
C LEU A 17 0.42 1.17 -21.73
N ALA A 18 -0.79 0.82 -22.20
CA ALA A 18 -2.00 1.59 -21.89
C ALA A 18 -2.31 1.59 -20.38
N MET A 19 -2.14 0.45 -19.70
CA MET A 19 -2.31 0.33 -18.25
C MET A 19 -1.26 1.14 -17.48
N ASP A 20 -0.01 1.16 -17.94
CA ASP A 20 1.05 1.95 -17.31
C ASP A 20 0.82 3.46 -17.46
N ILE A 21 0.36 3.89 -18.64
CA ILE A 21 -0.03 5.29 -18.89
C ILE A 21 -1.19 5.69 -17.96
N GLU A 22 -2.22 4.85 -17.85
CA GLU A 22 -3.35 5.11 -16.95
C GLU A 22 -2.91 5.22 -15.49
N ARG A 23 -2.02 4.33 -15.04
CA ARG A 23 -1.47 4.36 -13.68
C ARG A 23 -0.67 5.64 -13.42
N ALA A 24 0.17 6.05 -14.37
CA ALA A 24 0.97 7.26 -14.27
C ALA A 24 0.10 8.53 -14.27
N LEU A 25 -1.03 8.52 -14.99
CA LEU A 25 -2.01 9.61 -14.99
C LEU A 25 -2.78 9.68 -13.67
N HIS A 26 -3.15 8.54 -13.09
CA HIS A 26 -3.86 8.50 -11.80
C HIS A 26 -2.95 8.86 -10.62
N MET A 27 -1.74 8.30 -10.57
CA MET A 27 -0.76 8.59 -9.52
C MET A 27 0.66 8.62 -10.12
N PRO A 28 1.25 9.81 -10.32
CA PRO A 28 2.62 9.92 -10.79
C PRO A 28 3.57 9.23 -9.81
N LEU A 29 4.58 8.53 -10.34
CA LEU A 29 5.57 7.79 -9.54
C LEU A 29 6.16 8.63 -8.38
N ARG A 30 6.44 9.90 -8.64
CA ARG A 30 7.02 10.84 -7.66
C ARG A 30 6.06 11.29 -6.56
N LYS A 31 4.75 11.11 -6.76
CA LYS A 31 3.70 11.51 -5.81
C LYS A 31 3.14 10.34 -5.02
N GLY A 32 3.44 9.10 -5.44
CA GLY A 32 2.96 7.90 -4.77
C GLY A 32 3.78 7.59 -3.52
N LEU A 33 3.11 7.15 -2.46
CA LEU A 33 3.80 6.58 -1.31
C LEU A 33 4.54 5.32 -1.76
N ALA A 34 5.87 5.32 -1.63
CA ALA A 34 6.73 4.23 -2.11
C ALA A 34 6.25 2.85 -1.62
N ARG A 35 5.72 2.76 -0.40
CA ARG A 35 5.23 1.50 0.17
C ARG A 35 3.93 0.99 -0.46
N LEU A 36 3.00 1.87 -0.82
CA LEU A 36 1.77 1.49 -1.54
C LEU A 36 2.10 1.07 -2.98
N GLN A 37 2.99 1.83 -3.61
CA GLN A 37 3.45 1.58 -4.98
C GLN A 37 4.27 0.27 -5.07
N ALA A 38 5.07 -0.07 -4.05
CA ALA A 38 5.91 -1.27 -4.06
C ALA A 38 5.15 -2.55 -4.37
N ARG A 39 3.94 -2.75 -3.81
CA ARG A 39 3.11 -3.93 -4.08
C ARG A 39 2.71 -4.01 -5.56
N GLN A 40 2.33 -2.86 -6.13
CA GLN A 40 1.94 -2.79 -7.54
C GLN A 40 3.15 -3.06 -8.44
N TYR A 41 4.29 -2.45 -8.15
CA TYR A 41 5.53 -2.67 -8.90
C TYR A 41 6.02 -4.12 -8.84
N ILE A 42 5.96 -4.78 -7.69
CA ILE A 42 6.29 -6.20 -7.57
C ILE A 42 5.41 -7.03 -8.52
N SER A 43 4.10 -6.76 -8.56
CA SER A 43 3.17 -7.50 -9.43
C SER A 43 3.38 -7.22 -10.93
N ILE A 44 3.81 -6.01 -11.28
CA ILE A 44 4.14 -5.64 -12.67
C ILE A 44 5.44 -6.34 -13.08
N TYR A 45 6.47 -6.24 -12.26
CA TYR A 45 7.78 -6.84 -12.51
C TYR A 45 7.72 -8.36 -12.58
N GLU A 46 6.80 -8.98 -11.85
CA GLU A 46 6.53 -10.41 -11.94
C GLU A 46 6.03 -10.84 -13.33
N LYS A 47 5.41 -9.96 -14.11
CA LYS A 47 4.91 -10.26 -15.46
C LYS A 47 5.92 -9.95 -16.57
N ASP A 48 7.06 -9.36 -16.23
CA ASP A 48 8.10 -9.01 -17.19
C ASP A 48 8.88 -10.27 -17.62
N GLU A 49 8.99 -10.48 -18.93
CA GLU A 49 9.72 -11.60 -19.52
C GLU A 49 11.24 -11.50 -19.29
N GLN A 50 11.77 -10.29 -19.09
CA GLN A 50 13.19 -10.04 -18.83
C GLN A 50 13.51 -9.88 -17.35
N ARG A 51 12.60 -10.32 -16.46
CA ARG A 51 12.78 -10.17 -15.02
C ARG A 51 13.97 -10.97 -14.49
N ASN A 52 14.61 -10.44 -13.45
CA ASN A 52 15.58 -11.17 -12.65
C ASN A 52 14.87 -11.78 -11.43
N ASP A 53 14.84 -13.11 -11.35
CA ASP A 53 14.12 -13.82 -10.28
C ASP A 53 14.72 -13.55 -8.89
N VAL A 54 16.04 -13.37 -8.78
CA VAL A 54 16.71 -13.03 -7.50
C VAL A 54 16.25 -11.67 -7.00
N LEU A 55 16.12 -10.70 -7.91
CA LEU A 55 15.62 -9.37 -7.58
C LEU A 55 14.15 -9.41 -7.16
N LEU A 56 13.33 -10.21 -7.86
CA LEU A 56 11.92 -10.38 -7.53
C LEU A 56 11.74 -11.01 -6.15
N GLU A 57 12.51 -12.05 -5.82
CA GLU A 57 12.48 -12.71 -4.52
C GLU A 57 12.90 -11.74 -3.41
N LEU A 58 13.99 -11.00 -3.61
CA LEU A 58 14.45 -9.97 -2.68
C LEU A 58 13.35 -8.93 -2.40
N ALA A 59 12.69 -8.43 -3.45
CA ALA A 59 11.62 -7.44 -3.32
C ALA A 59 10.42 -7.99 -2.54
N LYS A 60 10.03 -9.25 -2.78
CA LYS A 60 8.94 -9.93 -2.04
C LYS A 60 9.30 -10.11 -0.55
N LEU A 61 10.54 -10.52 -0.26
CA LEU A 61 11.01 -10.71 1.11
C LEU A 61 11.07 -9.38 1.90
N ASP A 62 11.61 -8.31 1.30
CA ASP A 62 11.64 -6.99 1.94
C ASP A 62 10.23 -6.48 2.24
N TYR A 63 9.33 -6.58 1.24
CA TYR A 63 7.94 -6.18 1.41
C TYR A 63 7.27 -6.91 2.58
N ASN A 64 7.41 -8.24 2.62
CA ASN A 64 6.82 -9.07 3.68
C ASN A 64 7.42 -8.81 5.07
N ARG A 65 8.72 -8.51 5.14
CA ARG A 65 9.39 -8.16 6.39
C ARG A 65 8.84 -6.86 6.96
N VAL A 66 8.82 -5.80 6.15
CA VAL A 66 8.32 -4.49 6.60
C VAL A 66 6.83 -4.54 6.90
N GLN A 67 6.03 -5.24 6.09
CA GLN A 67 4.60 -5.42 6.33
C GLN A 67 4.31 -6.08 7.67
N ARG A 68 5.08 -7.10 8.07
CA ARG A 68 4.93 -7.75 9.38
C ARG A 68 5.24 -6.80 10.55
N MET A 69 6.26 -5.95 10.41
CA MET A 69 6.58 -4.96 11.44
C MET A 69 5.46 -3.93 11.58
N LEU A 70 4.96 -3.39 10.46
CA LEU A 70 3.82 -2.47 10.45
C LEU A 70 2.56 -3.09 11.07
N GLN A 71 2.26 -4.35 10.77
CA GLN A 71 1.13 -5.05 11.39
C GLN A 71 1.27 -5.17 12.92
N LYS A 72 2.48 -5.40 13.42
CA LYS A 72 2.75 -5.43 14.87
C LYS A 72 2.53 -4.05 15.50
N GLU A 73 3.01 -2.99 14.86
CA GLU A 73 2.79 -1.62 15.33
C GLU A 73 1.30 -1.26 15.36
N VAL A 74 0.57 -1.55 14.28
CA VAL A 74 -0.88 -1.32 14.21
C VAL A 74 -1.63 -2.11 15.27
N LYS A 75 -1.25 -3.37 15.50
CA LYS A 75 -1.83 -4.20 16.57
C LYS A 75 -1.58 -3.61 17.96
N ASN A 76 -0.39 -3.05 18.20
CA ASN A 76 -0.09 -2.39 19.47
C ASN A 76 -0.93 -1.12 19.65
N ILE A 77 -1.07 -0.31 18.60
CA ILE A 77 -1.88 0.91 18.63
C ILE A 77 -3.36 0.56 18.86
N SER A 78 -3.89 -0.47 18.18
CA SER A 78 -5.27 -0.91 18.38
C SER A 78 -5.50 -1.43 19.79
N LEU A 79 -4.55 -2.20 20.34
CA LEU A 79 -4.62 -2.66 21.73
C LEU A 79 -4.67 -1.47 22.70
N VAL A 80 -3.78 -0.48 22.54
CA VAL A 80 -3.77 0.74 23.37
C VAL A 80 -5.09 1.49 23.26
N HIS A 81 -5.63 1.64 22.05
CA HIS A 81 -6.92 2.28 21.82
C HIS A 81 -8.05 1.54 22.57
N HIS A 82 -8.10 0.20 22.46
CA HIS A 82 -9.09 -0.61 23.17
C HIS A 82 -8.92 -0.54 24.69
N THR A 83 -7.69 -0.60 25.20
CA THR A 83 -7.45 -0.50 26.65
C THR A 83 -7.78 0.89 27.16
N CYS A 84 -7.45 1.95 26.44
CA CYS A 84 -7.75 3.32 26.86
C CYS A 84 -9.27 3.58 26.88
N ASN A 85 -9.99 3.06 25.87
CA ASN A 85 -11.45 3.05 25.89
C ASN A 85 -11.99 2.25 27.08
N ALA A 86 -11.46 1.04 27.35
CA ALA A 86 -11.87 0.24 28.50
C ALA A 86 -11.58 0.94 29.83
N PHE A 87 -10.45 1.63 29.98
CA PHE A 87 -10.12 2.43 31.16
C PHE A 87 -11.08 3.62 31.34
N SER A 88 -11.45 4.31 30.26
CA SER A 88 -12.46 5.37 30.28
C SER A 88 -13.84 4.85 30.70
N TRP A 89 -14.28 3.71 30.16
CA TRP A 89 -15.53 3.05 30.56
C TRP A 89 -15.51 2.53 32.00
N CYS A 90 -14.39 1.96 32.47
CA CYS A 90 -14.24 1.55 33.86
C CYS A 90 -14.26 2.74 34.82
N PHE A 91 -13.72 3.90 34.42
CA PHE A 91 -13.79 5.13 35.21
C PHE A 91 -15.24 5.66 35.25
N LEU A 92 -15.91 5.72 34.10
CA LEU A 92 -17.31 6.12 33.99
C LEU A 92 -18.25 5.16 34.75
N MET A 93 -18.01 3.85 34.71
CA MET A 93 -18.79 2.87 35.46
C MET A 93 -18.52 2.92 36.97
N LYS A 94 -17.29 3.21 37.40
CA LYS A 94 -16.99 3.47 38.83
C LYS A 94 -17.68 4.73 39.33
N ILE A 95 -17.76 5.78 38.51
CA ILE A 95 -18.50 7.01 38.83
C ILE A 95 -20.00 6.74 38.88
N TRP A 96 -20.56 6.00 37.93
CA TRP A 96 -21.98 5.62 37.92
C TRP A 96 -22.35 4.76 39.14
N LYS A 97 -21.52 3.80 39.53
CA LYS A 97 -21.78 2.93 40.69
C LYS A 97 -21.73 3.65 42.05
N CYS A 98 -21.27 4.91 42.07
CA CYS A 98 -21.27 5.79 43.23
C CYS A 98 -22.40 6.84 43.23
N LEU A 99 -23.30 6.82 42.23
CA LEU A 99 -24.54 7.59 42.19
C LEU A 99 -25.74 6.65 42.42
#